data_AF-A0A965T1C1-F1
#
_entry.id   AF-A0A965T1C1-F1
#
_cell.length_a   1.000
_cell.length_b   1.000
_cell.length_c   1.000
_cell.angle_alpha   90.00
_cell.angle_beta   90.00
_cell.angle_gamma   90.00
#
_symmetry.space_group_name_H-M   'P 1'
#
loop_
_entity.id
_entity.type
_entity.pdbx_description
1 polymer ?
#
loop_
_entity_poly.entity_id
_entity_poly.type
_entity_poly.pdbx_seq_one_letter_code
_entity_poly.pdbx_strand_id
1 'polypeptide(L)'
;MKSATLSSKLNRQNLVNRQNLVPQELLQEKPYVETTNQIEVSVWPEFIDKKTNVLGDLFIWAYHVRIFNKSASEIKLVSRFWRIIDEFANVQEIEGEGVVGEQPVILPNSSYQYSSGVHLKYPSGIMSGKYIIKKLNNDEVIEIKIPNFSLDIPSAKKILN
;
A
#
# COMPACT_ATOMS: atom_id res chain seq x y z
N MET A 1 -37.49 -8.90 20.94
CA MET A 1 -37.53 -7.91 19.84
C MET A 1 -36.27 -7.06 19.92
N LYS A 2 -35.69 -6.80 18.75
CA LYS A 2 -34.35 -6.26 18.51
C LYS A 2 -34.25 -4.78 18.88
N SER A 3 -33.14 -4.34 19.48
CA SER A 3 -32.17 -3.45 18.82
C SER A 3 -31.09 -3.06 19.84
N ALA A 4 -29.92 -3.69 19.76
CA ALA A 4 -28.72 -3.25 20.47
C ALA A 4 -27.82 -2.54 19.44
N THR A 5 -27.57 -1.28 19.73
CA THR A 5 -26.81 -0.29 18.98
C THR A 5 -25.38 -0.78 18.70
N LEU A 6 -25.10 -1.27 17.49
CA LEU A 6 -23.73 -1.51 17.02
C LEU A 6 -23.10 -0.21 16.50
N SER A 7 -22.80 0.69 17.42
CA SER A 7 -21.77 1.72 17.23
C SER A 7 -20.78 1.59 18.38
N SER A 8 -19.78 0.73 18.20
CA SER A 8 -18.49 0.84 18.88
C SER A 8 -17.56 -0.28 18.39
N LYS A 9 -16.29 0.06 18.22
CA LYS A 9 -15.15 -0.84 17.99
C LYS A 9 -14.83 -1.23 16.54
N LEU A 10 -14.46 -0.24 15.72
CA LEU A 10 -13.27 -0.42 14.90
C LEU A 10 -12.10 0.21 15.66
N ASN A 11 -11.53 -0.60 16.55
CA ASN A 11 -10.42 -0.22 17.43
C ASN A 11 -9.14 -0.08 16.57
N ARG A 12 -8.41 1.04 16.67
CA ARG A 12 -7.09 1.22 15.98
C ARG A 12 -6.09 0.11 16.34
N GLN A 13 -6.31 -0.58 17.46
CA GLN A 13 -5.51 -1.73 17.90
C GLN A 13 -5.76 -3.02 17.08
N ASN A 14 -6.83 -3.11 16.29
CA ASN A 14 -7.13 -4.30 15.47
C ASN A 14 -6.42 -4.33 14.10
N LEU A 15 -5.60 -3.32 13.78
CA LEU A 15 -4.76 -3.32 12.57
C LEU A 15 -3.38 -3.95 12.81
N VAL A 16 -3.02 -4.27 14.06
CA VAL A 16 -1.65 -4.63 14.44
C VAL A 16 -1.39 -6.15 14.43
N ASN A 17 -2.41 -7.00 14.25
CA ASN A 17 -2.25 -8.45 14.52
C ASN A 17 -2.92 -9.40 13.51
N ARG A 18 -2.73 -9.15 12.22
CA ARG A 18 -2.81 -10.22 11.22
C ARG A 18 -1.49 -10.22 10.47
N GLN A 19 -0.86 -11.37 10.32
CA GLN A 19 0.15 -11.56 9.29
C GLN A 19 -0.50 -11.05 7.98
N ASN A 20 -0.03 -9.88 7.55
CA ASN A 20 -0.66 -9.04 6.53
C ASN A 20 -0.37 -9.64 5.16
N LEU A 21 -1.12 -10.69 4.84
CA LEU A 21 -1.15 -11.27 3.52
C LEU A 21 -2.03 -10.40 2.63
N VAL A 22 -1.63 -10.26 1.37
CA VAL A 22 -2.54 -9.82 0.31
C VAL A 22 -3.79 -10.72 0.38
N PRO A 23 -5.01 -10.17 0.52
CA PRO A 23 -6.24 -10.95 0.45
C PRO A 23 -6.20 -11.90 -0.76
N GLN A 24 -6.52 -13.18 -0.55
CA GLN A 24 -6.44 -14.20 -1.62
C GLN A 24 -7.30 -13.85 -2.84
N GLU A 25 -8.38 -13.10 -2.61
CA GLU A 25 -9.28 -12.58 -3.63
C GLU A 25 -8.57 -11.59 -4.57
N LEU A 26 -7.65 -10.77 -4.05
CA LEU A 26 -6.87 -9.81 -4.84
C LEU A 26 -5.74 -10.46 -5.64
N LEU A 27 -5.33 -11.69 -5.33
CA LEU A 27 -4.33 -12.41 -6.13
C LEU A 27 -4.83 -12.77 -7.54
N GLN A 28 -6.15 -12.69 -7.78
CA GLN A 28 -6.74 -12.84 -9.12
C GLN A 28 -6.58 -11.57 -9.96
N GLU A 29 -6.41 -10.41 -9.33
CA GLU A 29 -6.16 -9.15 -10.01
C GLU A 29 -4.66 -8.94 -10.26
N LYS A 30 -4.34 -8.39 -11.43
CA LYS A 30 -2.95 -8.12 -11.82
C LYS A 30 -2.42 -6.93 -10.99
N PRO A 31 -1.35 -7.10 -10.21
CA PRO A 31 -0.75 -5.99 -9.49
C PRO A 31 -0.11 -4.96 -10.41
N TYR A 32 0.06 -3.76 -9.88
CA TYR A 32 1.08 -2.84 -10.37
C TYR A 32 2.44 -3.36 -9.90
N VAL A 33 3.43 -3.41 -10.79
CA VAL A 33 4.75 -4.00 -10.48
C VAL A 33 5.86 -3.10 -10.99
N GLU A 34 6.88 -2.90 -10.16
CA GLU A 34 8.14 -2.27 -10.54
C GLU A 34 9.30 -3.13 -10.03
N THR A 35 10.38 -3.24 -10.80
CA THR A 35 11.60 -3.94 -10.35
C THR A 35 12.79 -3.02 -10.47
N THR A 36 13.45 -2.74 -9.35
CA THR A 36 14.67 -1.95 -9.28
C THR A 36 15.73 -2.74 -8.53
N ASN A 37 16.96 -2.83 -9.04
CA ASN A 37 18.06 -3.54 -8.37
C ASN A 37 17.70 -4.97 -7.90
N GLN A 38 16.97 -5.74 -8.72
CA GLN A 38 16.48 -7.09 -8.41
C GLN A 38 15.50 -7.17 -7.22
N ILE A 39 14.98 -6.03 -6.76
CA ILE A 39 13.89 -5.96 -5.79
C ILE A 39 12.62 -5.62 -6.54
N GLU A 40 11.65 -6.54 -6.48
CA GLU A 40 10.34 -6.37 -7.09
C GLU A 40 9.35 -5.86 -6.05
N VAL A 41 8.66 -4.78 -6.36
CA VAL A 41 7.56 -4.23 -5.55
C VAL A 41 6.27 -4.41 -6.32
N SER A 42 5.34 -5.18 -5.76
CA SER A 42 4.00 -5.39 -6.29
C SER A 42 2.98 -4.70 -5.40
N VAL A 43 2.00 -4.00 -6.00
CA VAL A 43 0.96 -3.27 -5.28
C VAL A 43 -0.43 -3.60 -5.82
N TRP A 44 -1.34 -3.93 -4.91
CA TRP A 44 -2.77 -4.09 -5.17
C TRP A 44 -3.54 -2.98 -4.43
N PRO A 45 -4.06 -1.96 -5.14
CA PRO A 45 -4.98 -1.02 -4.54
C PRO A 45 -6.38 -1.64 -4.42
N GLU A 46 -7.07 -1.34 -3.33
CA GLU A 46 -8.44 -1.79 -3.08
C GLU A 46 -9.27 -0.59 -2.62
N PHE A 47 -10.37 -0.31 -3.32
CA PHE A 47 -11.33 0.69 -2.86
C PHE A 47 -12.19 0.08 -1.74
N ILE A 48 -12.18 0.72 -0.57
CA ILE A 48 -12.83 0.20 0.63
C ILE A 48 -14.21 0.81 0.82
N ASP A 49 -14.30 2.15 0.81
CA ASP A 49 -15.54 2.85 1.14
C ASP A 49 -15.51 4.32 0.71
N LYS A 50 -16.70 4.90 0.60
CA LYS A 50 -16.93 6.35 0.49
C LYS A 50 -17.74 6.81 1.68
N LYS A 51 -17.20 7.75 2.46
CA LYS A 51 -17.93 8.40 3.57
C LYS A 51 -18.20 9.86 3.24
N THR A 52 -19.47 10.25 3.31
CA THR A 52 -19.88 11.65 3.18
C THR A 52 -20.19 12.21 4.55
N ASN A 53 -19.65 13.38 4.88
CA ASN A 53 -19.99 14.11 6.09
C ASN A 53 -20.16 15.61 5.82
N VAL A 54 -20.37 16.40 6.87
CA VAL A 54 -20.59 17.87 6.76
C VAL A 54 -19.39 18.63 6.17
N LEU A 55 -18.18 18.04 6.18
CA LEU A 55 -16.95 18.61 5.64
C LEU A 55 -16.65 18.14 4.20
N GLY A 56 -17.45 17.22 3.65
CA GLY A 56 -17.32 16.72 2.28
C GLY A 56 -17.21 15.20 2.18
N ASP A 57 -16.83 14.75 1.00
CA ASP A 57 -16.60 13.34 0.70
C ASP A 57 -15.19 12.90 1.13
N LEU A 58 -15.10 11.66 1.60
CA LEU A 58 -13.86 10.98 1.97
C LEU A 58 -13.86 9.60 1.30
N PHE A 59 -12.91 9.40 0.40
CA PHE A 59 -12.72 8.14 -0.31
C PHE A 59 -11.59 7.36 0.35
N ILE A 60 -11.82 6.09 0.68
CA ILE A 60 -10.90 5.26 1.47
C ILE A 60 -10.38 4.14 0.59
N TRP A 61 -9.06 4.04 0.48
CA TRP A 61 -8.39 2.91 -0.16
C TRP A 61 -7.52 2.17 0.82
N ALA A 62 -7.47 0.86 0.68
CA ALA A 62 -6.36 0.05 1.14
C ALA A 62 -5.38 -0.16 -0.02
N TYR A 63 -4.13 -0.44 0.33
CA TYR A 63 -3.16 -0.94 -0.62
C TYR A 63 -2.37 -2.07 0.04
N HIS A 64 -2.17 -3.14 -0.71
CA HIS A 64 -1.41 -4.30 -0.30
C HIS A 64 -0.11 -4.33 -1.08
N VAL A 65 1.01 -4.41 -0.37
CA VAL A 65 2.34 -4.36 -0.98
C VAL A 65 3.03 -5.67 -0.72
N ARG A 66 3.64 -6.23 -1.77
CA ARG A 66 4.62 -7.31 -1.67
C ARG A 66 5.98 -6.80 -2.13
N ILE A 67 7.00 -6.97 -1.30
CA ILE A 67 8.39 -6.66 -1.62
C ILE A 67 9.12 -7.99 -1.74
N PHE A 68 9.60 -8.32 -2.92
CA PHE A 68 10.27 -9.59 -3.21
C PHE A 68 11.74 -9.37 -3.55
N ASN A 69 12.61 -9.99 -2.77
CA ASN A 69 14.05 -9.90 -2.95
C ASN A 69 14.54 -10.99 -3.91
N LYS A 70 14.80 -10.64 -5.17
CA LYS A 70 15.40 -11.55 -6.16
C LYS A 70 16.93 -11.52 -6.15
N SER A 71 17.53 -10.68 -5.30
CA SER A 71 18.98 -10.57 -5.19
C SER A 71 19.55 -11.69 -4.33
N ALA A 72 20.87 -11.91 -4.44
CA ALA A 72 21.60 -12.87 -3.62
C ALA A 72 21.95 -12.34 -2.22
N SER A 73 21.64 -11.07 -1.91
CA SER A 73 21.99 -10.43 -0.65
C SER A 73 20.76 -10.26 0.24
N GLU A 74 20.94 -10.41 1.55
CA GLU A 74 19.92 -10.01 2.51
C GLU A 74 19.80 -8.48 2.53
N ILE A 75 18.56 -7.99 2.58
CA ILE A 75 18.26 -6.56 2.53
C ILE A 75 17.41 -6.13 3.72
N LYS A 76 17.59 -4.91 4.21
CA LYS A 76 16.75 -4.29 5.23
C LYS A 76 16.07 -3.04 4.67
N LEU A 77 14.76 -2.95 4.83
CA LEU A 77 14.01 -1.72 4.53
C LEU A 77 14.23 -0.72 5.66
N VAL A 78 14.72 0.47 5.30
CA VAL A 78 15.09 1.53 6.25
C VAL A 78 13.98 2.58 6.36
N SER A 79 13.54 3.12 5.24
CA SER A 79 12.51 4.16 5.18
C SER A 79 11.70 4.08 3.90
N ARG A 80 10.59 4.82 3.88
CA ARG A 80 9.69 4.96 2.73
C ARG A 80 9.44 6.43 2.44
N PHE A 81 9.23 6.73 1.17
CA PHE A 81 8.69 7.98 0.69
C PHE A 81 7.52 7.66 -0.24
N TRP A 82 6.40 8.35 -0.02
CA TRP A 82 5.20 8.29 -0.84
C TRP A 82 4.90 9.66 -1.41
N ARG A 83 4.49 9.69 -2.67
CA ARG A 83 3.93 10.83 -3.36
C ARG A 83 2.54 10.47 -3.87
N ILE A 84 1.58 11.30 -3.52
CA ILE A 84 0.16 11.12 -3.84
C ILE A 84 -0.26 12.35 -4.64
N ILE A 85 -0.88 12.13 -5.79
CA ILE A 85 -1.44 13.19 -6.63
C ILE A 85 -2.94 12.93 -6.75
N ASP A 86 -3.78 13.90 -6.44
CA ASP A 86 -5.23 13.80 -6.69
C ASP A 86 -5.61 14.21 -8.12
N GLU A 87 -6.90 14.07 -8.48
CA GLU A 87 -7.43 14.42 -9.80
C GLU A 87 -7.27 15.90 -10.18
N PHE A 88 -7.05 16.78 -9.20
CA PHE A 88 -6.81 18.22 -9.41
C PHE A 88 -5.32 18.58 -9.38
N ALA A 89 -4.45 17.58 -9.49
CA ALA A 89 -2.99 17.72 -9.45
C ALA A 89 -2.44 18.26 -8.13
N ASN A 90 -3.21 18.24 -7.03
CA ASN A 90 -2.64 18.55 -5.72
C ASN A 90 -1.72 17.41 -5.29
N VAL A 91 -0.58 17.77 -4.70
CA VAL A 91 0.47 16.82 -4.32
C VAL A 91 0.55 16.72 -2.80
N GLN A 92 0.58 15.49 -2.29
CA GLN A 92 0.92 15.19 -0.90
C GLN A 92 2.13 14.26 -0.88
N GLU A 93 3.11 14.59 -0.05
CA GLU A 93 4.31 13.79 0.16
C GLU A 93 4.37 13.30 1.61
N ILE A 94 4.74 12.04 1.79
CA ILE A 94 4.81 11.37 3.08
C ILE A 94 6.12 10.62 3.16
N GLU A 95 6.97 10.98 4.12
CA GLU A 95 8.20 10.27 4.44
C GLU A 95 8.12 9.67 5.84
N GLY A 96 8.78 8.52 6.04
CA GLY A 96 8.91 7.96 7.39
C GLY A 96 9.77 6.70 7.43
N GLU A 97 10.22 6.36 8.63
CA GLU A 97 10.98 5.14 8.86
C GLU A 97 10.12 3.89 8.68
N GLY A 98 10.74 2.86 8.11
CA GLY A 98 10.14 1.55 7.92
C GLY A 98 8.86 1.56 7.09
N VAL A 99 8.07 0.52 7.28
CA VAL A 99 6.70 0.34 6.78
C VAL A 99 5.86 -0.20 7.92
N VAL A 100 4.65 0.35 8.13
CA VAL A 100 3.72 -0.07 9.20
C VAL A 100 4.32 -0.17 10.62
N GLY A 101 5.39 0.58 10.90
CA GLY A 101 6.10 0.54 12.19
C GLY A 101 7.26 -0.46 12.26
N GLU A 102 7.58 -1.14 11.16
CA GLU A 102 8.61 -2.16 11.07
C GLU A 102 9.70 -1.79 10.05
N GLN A 103 10.93 -2.25 10.29
CA GLN A 103 12.03 -2.21 9.32
C GLN A 103 12.42 -3.64 8.94
N PRO A 104 11.63 -4.31 8.06
CA PRO A 104 11.79 -5.72 7.80
C PRO A 104 13.13 -6.03 7.13
N VAL A 105 13.68 -7.18 7.50
CA VAL A 105 14.80 -7.81 6.81
C VAL A 105 14.23 -8.89 5.88
N ILE A 106 14.64 -8.87 4.61
CA ILE A 106 14.13 -9.75 3.55
C ILE A 106 15.28 -10.58 3.00
N LEU A 107 15.23 -11.89 3.26
CA LEU A 107 16.20 -12.85 2.77
C LEU A 107 16.18 -12.98 1.24
N PRO A 108 17.27 -13.46 0.62
CA PRO A 108 17.27 -13.86 -0.78
C PRO A 108 16.09 -14.79 -1.13
N ASN A 109 15.45 -14.56 -2.27
CA ASN A 109 14.30 -15.31 -2.76
C ASN A 109 13.11 -15.35 -1.80
N SER A 110 13.01 -14.38 -0.88
CA SER A 110 11.91 -14.26 0.08
C SER A 110 11.16 -12.95 -0.13
N SER A 111 9.94 -12.86 0.42
CA SER A 111 9.13 -11.65 0.34
C SER A 111 8.63 -11.19 1.70
N TYR A 112 8.50 -9.87 1.85
CA TYR A 112 7.74 -9.23 2.92
C TYR A 112 6.44 -8.65 2.35
N GLN A 113 5.36 -8.72 3.12
CA GLN A 113 4.04 -8.23 2.71
C GLN A 113 3.43 -7.37 3.82
N TYR A 114 2.75 -6.31 3.42
CA TYR A 114 2.00 -5.47 4.34
C TYR A 114 0.80 -4.81 3.67
N SER A 115 -0.14 -4.36 4.50
CA SER A 115 -1.33 -3.64 4.09
C SER A 115 -1.38 -2.31 4.83
N SER A 116 -1.78 -1.24 4.15
CA SER A 116 -2.01 0.07 4.75
C SER A 116 -3.13 0.79 3.98
N GLY A 117 -3.51 1.99 4.42
CA GLY A 117 -4.59 2.73 3.80
C GLY A 117 -4.26 4.21 3.59
N VAL A 118 -4.99 4.82 2.67
CA VAL A 118 -4.95 6.24 2.34
C VAL A 118 -6.38 6.75 2.19
N HIS A 119 -6.57 8.03 2.49
CA HIS A 119 -7.83 8.70 2.26
C HIS A 119 -7.61 9.86 1.30
N LEU A 120 -8.44 9.99 0.27
CA LEU A 120 -8.46 11.16 -0.61
C LEU A 120 -9.79 11.91 -0.46
N LYS A 121 -9.74 13.21 -0.74
CA LYS A 121 -10.94 14.06 -0.84
C LYS A 121 -11.72 13.84 -2.15
N TYR A 122 -11.08 13.18 -3.11
CA TYR A 122 -11.53 13.05 -4.48
C TYR A 122 -11.57 11.57 -4.90
N PRO A 123 -12.42 11.18 -5.86
CA PRO A 123 -12.64 9.78 -6.25
C PRO A 123 -11.49 9.14 -7.06
N SER A 124 -10.47 9.92 -7.42
CA SER A 124 -9.33 9.45 -8.20
C SER A 124 -8.02 10.08 -7.72
N GLY A 125 -6.93 9.34 -7.89
CA GLY A 125 -5.57 9.80 -7.65
C GLY A 125 -4.53 8.78 -8.10
N ILE A 126 -3.26 9.20 -8.09
CA ILE A 126 -2.11 8.35 -8.39
C ILE A 126 -1.20 8.35 -7.18
N MET A 127 -0.77 7.16 -6.78
CA MET A 127 0.28 6.98 -5.79
C MET A 127 1.55 6.45 -6.43
N SER A 128 2.68 6.94 -5.94
CA SER A 128 4.01 6.45 -6.29
C SER A 128 4.98 6.71 -5.16
N GLY A 129 6.18 6.16 -5.24
CA GLY A 129 7.13 6.33 -4.16
C GLY A 129 8.39 5.52 -4.31
N LYS A 130 9.09 5.40 -3.18
CA LYS A 130 10.35 4.69 -3.09
C LYS A 130 10.61 4.17 -1.68
N TYR A 131 11.40 3.12 -1.60
CA TYR A 131 12.02 2.64 -0.38
C TYR A 131 13.51 2.95 -0.38
N ILE A 132 14.03 3.27 0.80
CA ILE A 132 15.45 3.21 1.07
C ILE A 132 15.75 1.83 1.67
N ILE A 133 16.63 1.09 1.00
CA ILE A 133 17.02 -0.27 1.36
C ILE A 133 18.51 -0.27 1.67
N LYS A 134 18.90 -1.00 2.70
CA LYS A 134 20.30 -1.29 3.02
C LYS A 134 20.59 -2.76 2.73
N LYS A 135 21.59 -3.07 1.90
CA LYS A 135 22.11 -4.44 1.74
C LYS A 135 22.99 -4.77 2.93
N LEU A 136 22.78 -5.92 3.56
CA LEU A 136 23.48 -6.27 4.80
C LEU A 136 24.86 -6.89 4.60
N ASN A 137 25.20 -7.31 3.37
CA ASN A 137 26.51 -7.88 3.06
C ASN A 137 27.62 -6.84 2.93
N ASN A 138 27.29 -5.61 2.51
CA ASN A 138 28.26 -4.55 2.22
C ASN A 138 27.82 -3.17 2.74
N ASP A 139 26.74 -3.10 3.51
CA ASP A 139 26.13 -1.87 4.02
C ASP A 139 25.71 -0.85 2.95
N GLU A 140 25.64 -1.24 1.67
CA GLU A 140 25.24 -0.38 0.56
C GLU A 140 23.78 0.05 0.71
N VAL A 141 23.53 1.35 0.56
CA VAL A 141 22.20 1.93 0.59
C VAL A 141 21.74 2.22 -0.83
N ILE A 142 20.57 1.69 -1.19
CA ILE A 142 19.98 1.82 -2.52
C ILE A 142 18.54 2.31 -2.43
N GLU A 143 18.10 2.95 -3.51
CA GLU A 143 16.72 3.35 -3.71
C GLU A 143 15.98 2.30 -4.55
N ILE A 144 14.80 1.87 -4.07
CA ILE A 144 13.92 0.94 -4.77
C ILE A 144 12.61 1.66 -5.09
N LYS A 145 12.24 1.73 -6.36
CA LYS A 145 11.00 2.38 -6.80
C LYS A 145 9.78 1.55 -6.44
N ILE A 146 8.72 2.24 -6.05
CA ILE A 146 7.36 1.69 -5.97
C ILE A 146 6.66 2.05 -7.28
N PRO A 147 5.91 1.12 -7.92
CA PRO A 147 5.21 1.44 -9.17
C PRO A 147 4.24 2.61 -8.98
N ASN A 148 4.00 3.37 -10.05
CA ASN A 148 2.85 4.26 -10.09
C ASN A 148 1.58 3.40 -10.16
N PHE A 149 0.61 3.62 -9.28
CA PHE A 149 -0.66 2.92 -9.30
C PHE A 149 -1.85 3.87 -9.13
N SER A 150 -2.96 3.51 -9.77
CA SER A 150 -4.17 4.31 -9.74
C SER A 150 -5.04 3.97 -8.54
N LEU A 151 -5.65 5.00 -7.96
CA LEU A 151 -6.67 4.96 -6.94
C LEU A 151 -8.00 5.38 -7.54
N ASP A 152 -8.47 4.64 -8.54
CA ASP A 152 -9.77 4.91 -9.16
C ASP A 152 -10.85 4.06 -8.49
N ILE A 153 -12.02 4.65 -8.26
CA ILE A 153 -13.19 3.85 -7.89
C ILE A 153 -13.46 2.85 -9.01
N PRO A 154 -13.61 1.55 -8.70
CA PRO A 154 -14.02 0.55 -9.69
C PRO A 154 -15.31 1.00 -10.35
N SER A 155 -15.29 1.28 -11.66
CA SER A 155 -16.51 1.59 -12.38
C SER A 155 -17.43 0.37 -12.33
N ALA A 156 -18.64 0.56 -11.80
CA ALA A 156 -19.63 -0.50 -11.72
C ALA A 156 -19.91 -1.05 -13.13
N LYS A 157 -19.40 -2.26 -13.41
CA LYS A 157 -19.59 -3.07 -14.63
C LYS A 157 -19.22 -2.37 -15.96
N LYS A 158 -18.13 -2.83 -16.58
CA LYS A 158 -18.12 -2.97 -18.05
C LYS A 158 -19.22 -3.96 -18.43
N ILE A 159 -20.39 -3.45 -18.80
CA ILE A 159 -21.31 -4.21 -19.64
C ILE A 159 -20.68 -4.19 -21.04
N LEU A 160 -19.99 -5.27 -21.40
CA LEU A 160 -19.67 -5.53 -22.79
C LEU A 160 -20.97 -5.95 -23.46
N ASN A 161 -21.51 -5.07 -24.31
CA ASN A 161 -22.56 -5.41 -25.26
C ASN A 161 -21.94 -6.17 -26.45
#